data_AF-A0A8S0QMJ7-F1
#
_entry.id   AF-A0A8S0QMJ7-F1
#
_cell.length_a   1.000
_cell.length_b   1.000
_cell.length_c   1.000
_cell.angle_alpha   90.00
_cell.angle_beta   90.00
_cell.angle_gamma   90.00
#
_symmetry.space_group_name_H-M   'P 1'
#
loop_
_entity.id
_entity.type
_entity.pdbx_description
1 polymer ?
#
loop_
_entity_poly.entity_id
_entity_poly.type
_entity_poly.pdbx_seq_one_letter_code
_entity_poly.pdbx_strand_id
1 'polypeptide(L)'
;MNFEITTANVAQLRCTAECLEMTEYYREENLISRTESYLNEVVCQSIEKSVEVLSICENLLPISEEVGIPEICIDAIARNACKEQLVSGLSRLDCNSGVLELKDRCIEWWIEDLSLLRIDFYRRVICALGHTGVRTDSIIASLMHYAQIFLKGIGKPQIWNPARTNTSIIENGQKTIVETLVTLLPTEKSTSIPINFLFGMLRVATMVDATLACRLELERRIASRLEMALLDDLLVPSVQTGDSLFDVDTIHRILVHFVQRMEEEENDEYGYESADISSSSQGSMLKVGRLVDAYLAEIAPDPHLSLQKFTNVIEVLPEYARVIDDGLYRAIDIYLKAHPVLNEPECKKLCKFIDCQKLSKEACNHAAQNDRLPVHMIVRVLYFEQVRLKNALSGSSGDGLISQKISSGVPSAAMSPRDTYASLRRENRELKLEISRMRVRLSDLEKEQVVMKQGMMDKSNHGRTLLTSISKGFGRIGIFGGQAGRKQQKSGRKSRAPEGRTGRSRRYSVS
;
A
#
# COMPACT_ATOMS: atom_id res chain seq x y z
N MET A 1 -38.33 25.19 46.55
CA MET A 1 -38.53 24.98 45.11
C MET A 1 -38.19 23.53 44.82
N ASN A 2 -39.19 22.69 44.56
CA ASN A 2 -38.98 21.30 44.16
C ASN A 2 -39.08 21.24 42.64
N PHE A 3 -37.95 21.39 41.96
CA PHE A 3 -37.83 21.05 40.54
C PHE A 3 -36.77 19.95 40.42
N GLU A 4 -36.94 19.09 39.43
CA GLU A 4 -36.06 17.97 39.14
C GLU A 4 -34.96 18.41 38.16
N ILE A 5 -33.71 18.07 38.46
CA ILE A 5 -32.57 18.28 37.55
C ILE A 5 -32.47 17.03 36.67
N THR A 6 -32.51 17.23 35.36
CA THR A 6 -32.44 16.19 34.33
C THR A 6 -31.38 16.55 33.29
N THR A 7 -30.98 15.59 32.45
CA THR A 7 -30.06 15.84 31.32
C THR A 7 -30.61 16.90 30.36
N ALA A 8 -31.93 16.94 30.17
CA ALA A 8 -32.60 17.91 29.31
C ALA A 8 -32.55 19.36 29.81
N ASN A 9 -32.40 19.60 31.12
CA ASN A 9 -32.47 20.94 31.70
C ASN A 9 -31.22 21.41 32.44
N VAL A 10 -30.29 20.52 32.80
CA VAL A 10 -29.13 20.84 33.64
C VAL A 10 -28.25 21.94 33.04
N ALA A 11 -28.03 21.92 31.72
CA ALA A 11 -27.22 22.95 31.06
C ALA A 11 -27.87 24.34 31.14
N GLN A 12 -29.19 24.42 30.89
CA GLN A 12 -29.95 25.66 30.99
C GLN A 12 -29.97 26.19 32.43
N LEU A 13 -30.18 25.30 33.40
CA LEU A 13 -30.18 25.66 34.82
C LEU A 13 -28.83 26.19 35.27
N ARG A 14 -27.73 25.53 34.88
CA ARG A 14 -26.37 25.93 35.22
C ARG A 14 -26.01 27.29 34.60
N CYS A 15 -26.36 27.51 33.32
CA CYS A 15 -26.14 28.79 32.64
C CYS A 15 -26.97 29.92 33.28
N THR A 16 -28.24 29.65 33.58
CA THR A 16 -29.13 30.64 34.22
C THR A 16 -28.65 30.99 35.62
N ALA A 17 -28.20 30.00 36.39
CA ALA A 17 -27.66 30.21 37.73
C ALA A 17 -26.39 31.07 37.72
N GLU A 18 -25.53 30.90 36.72
CA GLU A 18 -24.36 31.75 36.50
C GLU A 18 -24.77 33.19 36.20
N CYS A 19 -25.69 33.40 35.24
CA CYS A 19 -26.16 34.75 34.89
C CYS A 19 -26.85 35.49 36.04
N LEU A 20 -27.44 34.74 36.97
CA LEU A 20 -28.07 35.28 38.18
C LEU A 20 -27.09 35.43 39.35
N GLU A 21 -25.81 35.11 39.15
CA GLU A 21 -24.75 35.15 40.16
C GLU A 21 -25.18 34.42 41.45
N MET A 22 -25.81 33.25 41.30
CA MET A 22 -26.29 32.42 42.40
C MET A 22 -25.10 31.78 43.13
N THR A 23 -24.37 32.58 43.88
CA THR A 23 -23.15 32.19 44.60
C THR A 23 -23.46 31.66 46.00
N GLU A 24 -22.52 30.90 46.55
CA GLU A 24 -22.61 30.33 47.90
C GLU A 24 -22.62 31.43 48.99
N TYR A 25 -22.25 32.67 48.64
CA TYR A 25 -22.38 33.84 49.52
C TYR A 25 -23.82 34.07 49.99
N TYR A 26 -24.81 33.79 49.13
CA TYR A 26 -26.22 34.02 49.46
C TYR A 26 -26.86 32.80 50.12
N ARG A 27 -26.47 31.59 49.70
CA ARG A 27 -27.01 30.33 50.21
C ARG A 27 -26.10 29.15 49.88
N GLU A 28 -25.87 28.29 50.86
CA GLU A 28 -25.25 26.99 50.65
C GLU A 28 -26.13 26.05 49.80
N GLU A 29 -25.50 25.21 48.98
CA GLU A 29 -26.19 24.31 48.03
C GLU A 29 -27.12 25.06 47.06
N ASN A 30 -26.62 26.16 46.50
CA ASN A 30 -27.34 26.91 45.48
C ASN A 30 -27.48 26.11 44.17
N LEU A 31 -28.08 26.75 43.16
CA LEU A 31 -28.33 26.06 41.89
C LEU A 31 -27.05 25.73 41.12
N ILE A 32 -25.97 26.52 41.28
CA ILE A 32 -24.66 26.23 40.68
C ILE A 32 -24.11 24.92 41.27
N SER A 33 -23.97 24.82 42.59
CA SER A 33 -23.40 23.61 43.22
C SER A 33 -24.26 22.37 42.98
N ARG A 34 -25.59 22.51 42.97
CA ARG A 34 -26.50 21.39 42.67
C ARG A 34 -26.41 20.91 41.22
N THR A 35 -26.27 21.83 40.27
CA THR A 35 -26.10 21.45 38.85
C THR A 35 -24.72 20.87 38.57
N GLU A 36 -23.67 21.37 39.23
CA GLU A 36 -22.31 20.81 39.14
C GLU A 36 -22.22 19.40 39.72
N SER A 37 -22.84 19.14 40.87
CA SER A 37 -22.93 17.77 41.42
C SER A 37 -23.66 16.84 40.45
N TYR A 38 -24.79 17.26 39.87
CA TYR A 38 -25.51 16.45 38.89
C TYR A 38 -24.67 16.18 37.61
N LEU A 39 -23.97 17.20 37.10
CA LEU A 39 -23.07 17.03 35.94
C LEU A 39 -21.97 16.00 36.24
N ASN A 40 -21.33 16.07 37.40
CA ASN A 40 -20.22 15.18 37.75
C ASN A 40 -20.65 13.75 38.12
N GLU A 41 -21.74 13.63 38.87
CA GLU A 41 -22.18 12.35 39.45
C GLU A 41 -23.08 11.55 38.50
N VAL A 42 -23.84 12.22 37.63
CA VAL A 42 -24.82 11.56 36.75
C VAL A 42 -24.42 11.66 35.28
N VAL A 43 -24.16 12.87 34.78
CA VAL A 43 -23.89 13.10 33.36
C VAL A 43 -22.53 12.53 32.98
N CYS A 44 -21.48 12.86 33.73
CA CYS A 44 -20.10 12.44 33.45
C CYS A 44 -19.86 10.93 33.59
N GLN A 45 -20.84 10.16 34.07
CA GLN A 45 -20.75 8.71 34.20
C GLN A 45 -21.32 7.96 32.98
N SER A 46 -21.93 8.67 32.02
CA SER A 46 -22.55 8.09 30.83
C SER A 46 -22.24 8.91 29.58
N ILE A 47 -21.79 8.23 28.51
CA ILE A 47 -21.54 8.88 27.22
C ILE A 47 -22.83 9.43 26.64
N GLU A 48 -23.90 8.62 26.58
CA GLU A 48 -25.23 9.02 26.08
C GLU A 48 -25.71 10.32 26.74
N LYS A 49 -25.69 10.38 28.08
CA LYS A 49 -26.10 11.59 28.82
C LYS A 49 -25.18 12.78 28.57
N SER A 50 -23.88 12.55 28.47
CA SER A 50 -22.91 13.60 28.18
C SER A 50 -23.12 14.17 26.77
N VAL A 51 -23.44 13.32 25.79
CA VAL A 51 -23.78 13.72 24.42
C VAL A 51 -25.09 14.50 24.38
N GLU A 52 -26.12 14.05 25.10
CA GLU A 52 -27.40 14.76 25.23
C GLU A 52 -27.19 16.18 25.77
N VAL A 53 -26.49 16.31 26.89
CA VAL A 53 -26.19 17.63 27.51
C VAL A 53 -25.34 18.49 26.57
N LEU A 54 -24.36 17.91 25.89
CA LEU A 54 -23.51 18.62 24.94
C LEU A 54 -24.32 19.13 23.73
N SER A 55 -25.26 18.35 23.21
CA SER A 55 -26.16 18.77 22.13
C SER A 55 -27.06 19.94 22.55
N ILE A 56 -27.48 19.99 23.82
CA ILE A 56 -28.28 21.11 24.35
C ILE A 56 -27.42 22.38 24.47
N CYS A 57 -26.13 22.23 24.82
CA CYS A 57 -25.19 23.35 24.92
C CYS A 57 -25.02 24.10 23.60
N GLU A 58 -25.28 23.46 22.45
CA GLU A 58 -25.27 24.10 21.13
C GLU A 58 -26.21 25.32 21.04
N ASN A 59 -27.34 25.27 21.76
CA ASN A 59 -28.35 26.33 21.78
C ASN A 59 -28.10 27.37 22.90
N LEU A 60 -27.05 27.20 23.70
CA LEU A 60 -26.75 28.01 24.88
C LEU A 60 -25.43 28.80 24.77
N LEU A 61 -24.79 28.74 23.60
CA LEU A 61 -23.58 29.51 23.32
C LEU A 61 -23.89 31.02 23.31
N PRO A 62 -22.99 31.88 23.87
CA PRO A 62 -21.66 31.56 24.39
C PRO A 62 -21.63 31.16 25.88
N ILE A 63 -22.73 31.33 26.62
CA ILE A 63 -22.74 31.21 28.09
C ILE A 63 -22.34 29.80 28.55
N SER A 64 -22.79 28.75 27.84
CA SER A 64 -22.41 27.37 28.16
C SER A 64 -20.88 27.15 28.07
N GLU A 65 -20.22 27.83 27.14
CA GLU A 65 -18.77 27.78 26.94
C GLU A 65 -18.02 28.52 28.06
N GLU A 66 -18.51 29.70 28.46
CA GLU A 66 -17.94 30.48 29.57
C GLU A 66 -18.00 29.71 30.90
N VAL A 67 -19.09 28.97 31.11
CA VAL A 67 -19.27 28.11 32.29
C VAL A 67 -18.46 26.81 32.20
N GLY A 68 -18.01 26.42 31.00
CA GLY A 68 -17.21 25.21 30.80
C GLY A 68 -17.99 23.89 30.77
N ILE A 69 -19.32 23.92 30.56
CA ILE A 69 -20.13 22.70 30.46
C ILE A 69 -19.66 21.80 29.30
N PRO A 70 -19.38 22.34 28.09
CA PRO A 70 -18.92 21.51 26.98
C PRO A 70 -17.64 20.73 27.29
N GLU A 71 -16.64 21.36 27.91
CA GLU A 71 -15.37 20.67 28.20
C GLU A 71 -15.56 19.52 29.19
N ILE A 72 -16.40 19.73 30.22
CA ILE A 72 -16.76 18.67 31.17
C ILE A 72 -17.39 17.48 30.44
N CYS A 73 -18.33 17.72 29.53
CA CYS A 73 -18.97 16.67 28.75
C CYS A 73 -18.01 15.98 27.78
N ILE A 74 -17.15 16.75 27.07
CA ILE A 74 -16.16 16.22 26.13
C ILE A 74 -15.16 15.30 26.85
N ASP A 75 -14.61 15.75 27.98
CA ASP A 75 -13.67 14.96 28.79
C ASP A 75 -14.34 13.71 29.36
N ALA A 76 -15.60 13.81 29.79
CA ALA A 76 -16.36 12.67 30.26
C ALA A 76 -16.60 11.62 29.17
N ILE A 77 -16.98 12.06 27.96
CA ILE A 77 -17.14 11.18 26.80
C ILE A 77 -15.83 10.44 26.52
N ALA A 78 -14.72 11.17 26.43
CA ALA A 78 -13.42 10.59 26.10
C ALA A 78 -12.93 9.61 27.18
N ARG A 79 -13.04 9.98 28.46
CA ARG A 79 -12.68 9.13 29.60
C ARG A 79 -13.51 7.85 29.66
N ASN A 80 -14.83 7.95 29.45
CA ASN A 80 -15.71 6.79 29.50
C ASN A 80 -15.48 5.85 28.31
N ALA A 81 -15.32 6.41 27.10
CA ALA A 81 -14.99 5.61 25.90
C ALA A 81 -13.67 4.85 26.06
N CYS A 82 -12.63 5.51 26.58
CA CYS A 82 -11.34 4.89 26.84
C CYS A 82 -11.45 3.77 27.90
N LYS A 83 -12.13 4.05 29.03
CA LYS A 83 -12.37 3.06 30.09
C LYS A 83 -13.05 1.80 29.55
N GLU A 84 -14.09 1.96 28.72
CA GLU A 84 -14.81 0.83 28.14
C GLU A 84 -13.98 0.03 27.15
N GLN A 85 -13.18 0.69 26.31
CA GLN A 85 -12.26 0.01 25.41
C GLN A 85 -11.23 -0.83 26.17
N LEU A 86 -10.73 -0.35 27.30
CA LEU A 86 -9.82 -1.12 28.16
C LEU A 86 -10.52 -2.34 28.75
N VAL A 87 -11.74 -2.18 29.28
CA VAL A 87 -12.52 -3.31 29.83
C VAL A 87 -12.85 -4.34 28.74
N SER A 88 -13.24 -3.91 27.55
CA SER A 88 -13.49 -4.78 26.39
C SER A 88 -12.21 -5.47 25.90
N GLY A 89 -11.09 -4.74 25.86
CA GLY A 89 -9.79 -5.28 25.49
C GLY A 89 -9.32 -6.39 26.44
N LEU A 90 -9.47 -6.17 27.75
CA LEU A 90 -9.10 -7.15 28.78
C LEU A 90 -9.98 -8.41 28.74
N SER A 91 -11.30 -8.25 28.58
CA SER A 91 -12.21 -9.41 28.49
C SER A 91 -11.93 -10.30 27.27
N ARG A 92 -11.41 -9.71 26.17
CA ARG A 92 -10.97 -10.46 24.99
C ARG A 92 -9.66 -11.23 25.21
N LEU A 93 -8.80 -10.81 26.14
CA LEU A 93 -7.56 -11.51 26.47
C LEU A 93 -7.82 -12.72 27.39
N ASP A 94 -8.85 -12.66 28.24
CA ASP A 94 -9.24 -13.78 29.10
C ASP A 94 -9.92 -14.93 28.34
N CYS A 95 -10.43 -14.65 27.12
CA CYS A 95 -11.09 -15.64 26.26
C CYS A 95 -10.09 -16.34 25.31
N ASN A 96 -9.31 -17.29 25.82
CA ASN A 96 -8.57 -18.26 25.00
C ASN A 96 -9.53 -19.29 24.36
N SER A 97 -10.35 -18.90 23.40
CA SER A 97 -11.02 -19.87 22.51
C SER A 97 -11.49 -19.20 21.22
N GLY A 98 -11.12 -19.79 20.09
CA GLY A 98 -11.45 -19.28 18.77
C GLY A 98 -12.96 -19.18 18.54
N VAL A 99 -13.46 -17.95 18.47
CA VAL A 99 -14.71 -17.63 17.79
C VAL A 99 -14.46 -16.39 16.93
N LEU A 100 -14.35 -16.65 15.63
CA LEU A 100 -14.14 -15.68 14.56
C LEU A 100 -15.41 -14.86 14.25
N GLU A 101 -16.43 -14.89 15.12
CA GLU A 101 -17.78 -14.35 14.86
C GLU A 101 -18.25 -13.24 15.83
N LEU A 102 -17.44 -12.81 16.81
CA LEU A 102 -17.73 -11.59 17.60
C LEU A 102 -17.13 -10.31 16.98
N LYS A 103 -16.89 -10.32 15.67
CA LYS A 103 -16.20 -9.22 14.98
C LYS A 103 -17.11 -8.06 14.55
N ASP A 104 -18.42 -8.15 14.78
CA ASP A 104 -19.39 -7.28 14.08
C ASP A 104 -20.39 -6.50 14.97
N ARG A 105 -20.38 -6.69 16.30
CA ARG A 105 -21.24 -5.92 17.23
C ARG A 105 -20.50 -4.99 18.19
N CYS A 106 -19.18 -4.92 18.06
CA CYS A 106 -18.37 -3.88 18.72
C CYS A 106 -18.10 -2.72 17.76
N ILE A 107 -19.09 -2.42 16.88
CA ILE A 107 -19.21 -1.07 16.31
C ILE A 107 -19.76 -0.27 17.47
N GLU A 108 -18.88 0.51 18.06
CA GLU A 108 -19.07 1.18 19.32
C GLU A 108 -20.40 1.93 19.34
N TRP A 109 -21.27 1.57 20.28
CA TRP A 109 -22.61 2.16 20.45
C TRP A 109 -22.59 3.70 20.52
N TRP A 110 -21.48 4.28 20.99
CA TRP A 110 -21.28 5.72 21.03
C TRP A 110 -21.11 6.36 19.64
N ILE A 111 -20.82 5.61 18.58
CA ILE A 111 -20.67 6.14 17.21
C ILE A 111 -21.98 6.77 16.70
N GLU A 112 -23.11 6.14 17.00
CA GLU A 112 -24.44 6.64 16.63
C GLU A 112 -24.76 7.91 17.42
N ASP A 113 -24.55 7.89 18.74
CA ASP A 113 -24.78 9.04 19.61
C ASP A 113 -23.92 10.25 19.22
N LEU A 114 -22.63 10.04 18.97
CA LEU A 114 -21.72 11.11 18.55
C LEU A 114 -22.12 11.74 17.21
N SER A 115 -22.76 10.98 16.33
CA SER A 115 -23.21 11.50 15.03
C SER A 115 -24.35 12.50 15.13
N LEU A 116 -25.00 12.63 16.30
CA LEU A 116 -26.02 13.64 16.56
C LEU A 116 -25.44 15.03 16.80
N LEU A 117 -24.16 15.13 17.13
CA LEU A 117 -23.48 16.39 17.43
C LEU A 117 -23.20 17.20 16.16
N ARG A 118 -23.29 18.53 16.26
CA ARG A 118 -22.76 19.43 15.23
C ARG A 118 -21.26 19.22 15.03
N ILE A 119 -20.79 19.50 13.82
CA ILE A 119 -19.40 19.28 13.41
C ILE A 119 -18.37 19.93 14.36
N ASP A 120 -18.69 21.09 14.93
CA ASP A 120 -17.82 21.82 15.85
C ASP A 120 -17.55 21.04 17.15
N PHE A 121 -18.61 20.50 17.77
CA PHE A 121 -18.50 19.68 18.97
C PHE A 121 -18.01 18.27 18.66
N TYR A 122 -18.48 17.67 17.56
CA TYR A 122 -17.98 16.39 17.09
C TYR A 122 -16.45 16.41 16.92
N ARG A 123 -15.91 17.46 16.29
CA ARG A 123 -14.46 17.66 16.15
C ARG A 123 -13.74 17.66 17.49
N ARG A 124 -14.25 18.42 18.47
CA ARG A 124 -13.64 18.50 19.82
C ARG A 124 -13.67 17.15 20.52
N VAL A 125 -14.78 16.42 20.44
CA VAL A 125 -14.91 15.07 20.98
C VAL A 125 -13.91 14.11 20.34
N ILE A 126 -13.80 14.09 19.01
CA ILE A 126 -12.82 13.22 18.32
C ILE A 126 -11.38 13.56 18.73
N CYS A 127 -11.03 14.84 18.85
CA CYS A 127 -9.72 15.27 19.35
C CYS A 127 -9.46 14.76 20.78
N ALA A 128 -10.44 14.89 21.68
CA ALA A 128 -10.33 14.41 23.06
C ALA A 128 -10.20 12.88 23.14
N LEU A 129 -10.96 12.14 22.32
CA LEU A 129 -10.85 10.68 22.20
C LEU A 129 -9.44 10.27 21.78
N GLY A 130 -8.87 10.95 20.78
CA GLY A 130 -7.49 10.72 20.34
C GLY A 130 -6.47 10.96 21.44
N HIS A 131 -6.55 12.09 22.16
CA HIS A 131 -5.63 12.40 23.26
C HIS A 131 -5.76 11.46 24.46
N THR A 132 -6.95 10.89 24.69
CA THR A 132 -7.22 9.97 25.80
C THR A 132 -6.81 8.53 25.47
N GLY A 133 -6.35 8.25 24.24
CA GLY A 133 -5.84 6.94 23.83
C GLY A 133 -6.91 5.96 23.35
N VAL A 134 -8.07 6.45 22.91
CA VAL A 134 -9.06 5.62 22.22
C VAL A 134 -8.46 5.11 20.90
N ARG A 135 -8.69 3.82 20.60
CA ARG A 135 -8.08 3.15 19.43
C ARG A 135 -8.36 3.90 18.13
N THR A 136 -7.35 4.00 17.28
CA THR A 136 -7.46 4.69 15.97
C THR A 136 -8.54 4.09 15.06
N ASP A 137 -8.71 2.76 15.05
CA ASP A 137 -9.73 2.10 14.21
C ASP A 137 -11.17 2.51 14.59
N SER A 138 -11.40 2.75 15.88
CA SER A 138 -12.66 3.20 16.47
C SER A 138 -12.98 4.64 16.08
N ILE A 139 -11.97 5.50 16.16
CA ILE A 139 -12.05 6.89 15.69
C ILE A 139 -12.35 6.90 14.19
N ILE A 140 -11.65 6.08 13.40
CA ILE A 140 -11.90 5.94 11.95
C ILE A 140 -13.33 5.47 11.68
N ALA A 141 -13.84 4.47 12.41
CA ALA A 141 -15.20 4.00 12.27
C ALA A 141 -16.23 5.11 12.56
N SER A 142 -16.02 5.89 13.62
CA SER A 142 -16.85 7.05 13.94
C SER A 142 -16.82 8.10 12.82
N LEU A 143 -15.63 8.46 12.32
CA LEU A 143 -15.46 9.45 11.25
C LEU A 143 -16.15 9.00 9.96
N MET A 144 -16.02 7.72 9.61
CA MET A 144 -16.68 7.14 8.45
C MET A 144 -18.20 7.13 8.60
N HIS A 145 -18.72 6.80 9.79
CA HIS A 145 -20.15 6.85 10.08
C HIS A 145 -20.71 8.28 9.97
N TYR A 146 -20.03 9.25 10.59
CA TYR A 146 -20.39 10.66 10.48
C TYR A 146 -20.42 11.13 9.02
N ALA A 147 -19.38 10.78 8.25
CA ALA A 147 -19.31 11.08 6.82
C ALA A 147 -20.51 10.48 6.04
N GLN A 148 -20.88 9.22 6.31
CA GLN A 148 -21.99 8.55 5.63
C GLN A 148 -23.36 9.16 5.93
N ILE A 149 -23.56 9.70 7.13
CA ILE A 149 -24.82 10.36 7.52
C ILE A 149 -24.93 11.72 6.81
N PHE A 150 -23.87 12.54 6.85
CA PHE A 150 -23.97 13.94 6.45
C PHE A 150 -23.52 14.23 5.00
N LEU A 151 -22.71 13.36 4.39
CA LEU A 151 -22.19 13.52 3.04
C LEU A 151 -22.89 12.55 2.08
N LYS A 152 -23.55 13.10 1.06
CA LYS A 152 -24.24 12.29 0.05
C LYS A 152 -23.21 11.60 -0.85
N GLY A 153 -23.39 10.30 -1.10
CA GLY A 153 -22.62 9.55 -2.11
C GLY A 153 -21.36 8.83 -1.60
N ILE A 154 -21.09 8.86 -0.29
CA ILE A 154 -20.00 8.08 0.31
C ILE A 154 -20.42 6.60 0.41
N GLY A 155 -19.60 5.69 -0.15
CA GLY A 155 -19.72 4.23 0.07
C GLY A 155 -20.66 3.45 -0.85
N LYS A 156 -21.32 4.08 -1.83
CA LYS A 156 -22.10 3.35 -2.85
C LYS A 156 -21.34 3.33 -4.19
N PRO A 157 -20.95 2.15 -4.71
CA PRO A 157 -20.46 2.00 -6.08
C PRO A 157 -21.66 2.10 -7.02
N GLN A 158 -22.24 3.29 -7.13
CA GLN A 158 -23.30 3.56 -8.09
C GLN A 158 -22.75 4.55 -9.09
N ILE A 159 -22.81 4.15 -10.37
CA ILE A 159 -22.44 4.97 -11.52
C ILE A 159 -22.96 6.39 -11.29
N TRP A 160 -22.03 7.29 -11.06
CA TRP A 160 -22.32 8.68 -10.75
C TRP A 160 -23.08 9.28 -11.93
N ASN A 161 -24.31 9.73 -11.68
CA ASN A 161 -25.12 10.37 -12.71
C ASN A 161 -25.25 11.86 -12.38
N PRO A 162 -24.44 12.74 -13.00
CA PRO A 162 -24.38 14.17 -12.66
C PRO A 162 -25.72 14.90 -12.89
N ALA A 163 -26.63 14.32 -13.67
CA ALA A 163 -27.96 14.89 -13.94
C ALA A 163 -28.98 14.71 -12.80
N ARG A 164 -28.66 13.99 -11.70
CA ARG A 164 -29.63 13.65 -10.63
C ARG A 164 -29.39 14.33 -9.29
N THR A 165 -28.33 15.11 -9.12
CA THR A 165 -28.05 15.79 -7.86
C THR A 165 -28.55 17.23 -7.90
N ASN A 166 -29.73 17.49 -7.33
CA ASN A 166 -30.21 18.85 -7.07
C ASN A 166 -29.28 19.54 -6.04
N THR A 167 -28.45 20.44 -6.54
CA THR A 167 -27.37 21.22 -5.90
C THR A 167 -27.84 22.62 -5.51
N SER A 168 -28.60 22.78 -4.43
CA SER A 168 -29.02 24.15 -4.07
C SER A 168 -29.30 24.45 -2.60
N ILE A 169 -29.57 23.46 -1.73
CA ILE A 169 -30.07 23.78 -0.37
C ILE A 169 -29.22 23.15 0.77
N ILE A 170 -28.26 22.25 0.47
CA ILE A 170 -27.47 21.51 1.49
C ILE A 170 -25.95 21.80 1.39
N GLU A 171 -25.52 22.70 0.50
CA GLU A 171 -24.10 22.92 0.18
C GLU A 171 -23.32 23.64 1.28
N ASN A 172 -23.97 24.53 2.05
CA ASN A 172 -23.26 25.42 2.97
C ASN A 172 -22.64 24.71 4.19
N GLY A 173 -23.14 23.53 4.58
CA GLY A 173 -22.61 22.75 5.71
C GLY A 173 -21.65 21.63 5.31
N GLN A 174 -21.83 21.03 4.12
CA GLN A 174 -21.07 19.86 3.71
C GLN A 174 -19.58 20.16 3.46
N LYS A 175 -19.27 21.37 2.99
CA LYS A 175 -17.88 21.84 2.85
C LYS A 175 -17.14 21.83 4.18
N THR A 176 -17.70 22.46 5.22
CA THR A 176 -17.10 22.48 6.56
C THR A 176 -16.96 21.07 7.13
N ILE A 177 -17.94 20.20 6.90
CA ILE A 177 -17.90 18.79 7.35
C ILE A 177 -16.76 18.04 6.67
N VAL A 178 -16.66 18.06 5.33
CA VAL A 178 -15.62 17.30 4.61
C VAL A 178 -14.22 17.78 5.00
N GLU A 179 -14.02 19.10 5.09
CA GLU A 179 -12.75 19.69 5.49
C GLU A 179 -12.37 19.29 6.92
N THR A 180 -13.32 19.39 7.85
CA THR A 180 -13.09 19.01 9.25
C THR A 180 -12.77 17.52 9.36
N LEU A 181 -13.54 16.65 8.71
CA LEU A 181 -13.29 15.22 8.75
C LEU A 181 -11.90 14.87 8.20
N VAL A 182 -11.47 15.49 7.09
CA VAL A 182 -10.12 15.28 6.54
C VAL A 182 -9.03 15.70 7.53
N THR A 183 -9.22 16.79 8.29
CA THR A 183 -8.26 17.18 9.34
C THR A 183 -8.23 16.21 10.53
N LEU A 184 -9.32 15.49 10.79
CA LEU A 184 -9.44 14.52 11.88
C LEU A 184 -8.97 13.11 11.48
N LEU A 185 -8.89 12.81 10.18
CA LEU A 185 -8.44 11.50 9.73
C LEU A 185 -6.99 11.25 10.18
N PRO A 186 -6.69 10.11 10.83
CA PRO A 186 -5.35 9.79 11.29
C PRO A 186 -4.31 9.87 10.17
N THR A 187 -3.15 10.47 10.44
CA THR A 187 -2.08 10.70 9.46
C THR A 187 -1.15 9.51 9.28
N GLU A 188 -1.23 8.51 10.16
CA GLU A 188 -0.44 7.28 10.06
C GLU A 188 -0.82 6.47 8.82
N LYS A 189 0.04 5.53 8.39
CA LYS A 189 -0.24 4.56 7.32
C LYS A 189 -1.31 3.53 7.78
N SER A 190 -2.45 4.01 8.28
CA SER A 190 -3.54 3.21 8.82
C SER A 190 -4.25 2.50 7.67
N THR A 191 -4.03 1.19 7.59
CA THR A 191 -4.64 0.32 6.56
C THR A 191 -6.15 0.15 6.73
N SER A 192 -6.74 0.68 7.80
CA SER A 192 -8.15 0.52 8.15
C SER A 192 -9.11 1.38 7.32
N ILE A 193 -8.70 2.53 6.77
CA ILE A 193 -9.59 3.35 5.93
C ILE A 193 -9.74 2.71 4.53
N PRO A 194 -10.95 2.37 4.05
CA PRO A 194 -11.11 1.82 2.71
C PRO A 194 -10.77 2.84 1.60
N ILE A 195 -10.13 2.39 0.51
CA ILE A 195 -9.71 3.28 -0.59
C ILE A 195 -10.91 3.94 -1.29
N ASN A 196 -12.00 3.20 -1.47
CA ASN A 196 -13.24 3.70 -2.06
C ASN A 196 -13.91 4.79 -1.19
N PHE A 197 -13.73 4.75 0.14
CA PHE A 197 -14.16 5.82 1.04
C PHE A 197 -13.38 7.10 0.78
N LEU A 198 -12.04 7.01 0.61
CA LEU A 198 -11.20 8.17 0.30
C LEU A 198 -11.56 8.79 -1.06
N PHE A 199 -11.79 7.97 -2.09
CA PHE A 199 -12.28 8.46 -3.38
C PHE A 199 -13.69 9.08 -3.27
N GLY A 200 -14.56 8.52 -2.44
CA GLY A 200 -15.86 9.11 -2.10
C GLY A 200 -15.72 10.50 -1.46
N MET A 201 -14.83 10.63 -0.48
CA MET A 201 -14.50 11.92 0.15
C MET A 201 -13.94 12.92 -0.86
N LEU A 202 -13.05 12.50 -1.77
CA LEU A 202 -12.48 13.36 -2.81
C LEU A 202 -13.55 13.85 -3.81
N ARG A 203 -14.48 12.97 -4.20
CA ARG A 203 -15.62 13.32 -5.05
C ARG A 203 -16.49 14.39 -4.36
N VAL A 204 -16.86 14.16 -3.10
CA VAL A 204 -17.64 15.13 -2.32
C VAL A 204 -16.87 16.45 -2.18
N ALA A 205 -15.59 16.42 -1.81
CA ALA A 205 -14.74 17.60 -1.67
C ALA A 205 -14.64 18.42 -2.96
N THR A 206 -14.61 17.75 -4.12
CA THR A 206 -14.60 18.42 -5.42
C THR A 206 -15.96 19.03 -5.74
N MET A 207 -17.07 18.37 -5.40
CA MET A 207 -18.41 18.90 -5.64
C MET A 207 -18.76 20.12 -4.79
N VAL A 208 -18.36 20.11 -3.51
CA VAL A 208 -18.65 21.21 -2.57
C VAL A 208 -17.60 22.33 -2.63
N ASP A 209 -16.69 22.25 -3.60
CA ASP A 209 -15.55 23.17 -3.77
C ASP A 209 -14.79 23.40 -2.45
N ALA A 210 -14.37 22.29 -1.82
CA ALA A 210 -13.54 22.32 -0.63
C ALA A 210 -12.17 22.96 -0.92
N THR A 211 -11.50 23.45 0.13
CA THR A 211 -10.17 24.05 0.05
C THR A 211 -9.19 23.15 -0.71
N LEU A 212 -8.27 23.79 -1.45
CA LEU A 212 -7.22 23.10 -2.18
C LEU A 212 -6.40 22.18 -1.26
N ALA A 213 -6.10 22.64 -0.02
CA ALA A 213 -5.40 21.84 0.98
C ALA A 213 -6.15 20.55 1.32
N CYS A 214 -7.48 20.60 1.51
CA CYS A 214 -8.30 19.42 1.76
C CYS A 214 -8.25 18.42 0.60
N ARG A 215 -8.33 18.90 -0.64
CA ARG A 215 -8.29 18.03 -1.84
C ARG A 215 -6.91 17.39 -2.00
N LEU A 216 -5.83 18.16 -1.87
CA LEU A 216 -4.46 17.65 -1.97
C LEU A 216 -4.13 16.63 -0.88
N GLU A 217 -4.65 16.83 0.34
CA GLU A 217 -4.47 15.87 1.43
C GLU A 217 -5.17 14.54 1.14
N LEU A 218 -6.40 14.58 0.61
CA LEU A 218 -7.09 13.38 0.13
C LEU A 218 -6.33 12.69 -1.01
N GLU A 219 -5.82 13.46 -1.97
CA GLU A 219 -5.00 12.93 -3.07
C GLU A 219 -3.73 12.23 -2.57
N ARG A 220 -3.00 12.82 -1.61
CA ARG A 220 -1.83 12.17 -0.97
C ARG A 220 -2.21 10.88 -0.25
N ARG A 221 -3.33 10.86 0.47
CA ARG A 221 -3.80 9.66 1.19
C ARG A 221 -4.20 8.55 0.23
N ILE A 222 -4.91 8.88 -0.86
CA ILE A 222 -5.24 7.93 -1.92
C ILE A 222 -3.96 7.38 -2.56
N ALA A 223 -3.03 8.27 -2.90
CA ALA A 223 -1.74 7.90 -3.47
C ALA A 223 -0.95 6.94 -2.58
N SER A 224 -1.08 7.03 -1.25
CA SER A 224 -0.36 6.11 -0.34
C SER A 224 -0.81 4.64 -0.44
N ARG A 225 -1.98 4.37 -1.04
CA ARG A 225 -2.62 3.04 -1.10
C ARG A 225 -3.25 2.74 -2.46
N LEU A 226 -2.75 3.40 -3.51
CA LEU A 226 -3.33 3.35 -4.84
C LEU A 226 -3.37 1.92 -5.42
N GLU A 227 -2.48 1.03 -4.98
CA GLU A 227 -2.47 -0.39 -5.37
C GLU A 227 -3.70 -1.18 -4.92
N MET A 228 -4.51 -0.62 -4.01
CA MET A 228 -5.76 -1.19 -3.53
C MET A 228 -6.97 -0.71 -4.33
N ALA A 229 -6.81 0.31 -5.17
CA ALA A 229 -7.89 0.91 -5.94
C ALA A 229 -8.34 0.02 -7.10
N LEU A 230 -9.62 0.14 -7.45
CA LEU A 230 -10.22 -0.45 -8.65
C LEU A 230 -10.33 0.60 -9.74
N LEU A 231 -10.58 0.16 -10.99
CA LEU A 231 -10.77 1.06 -12.12
C LEU A 231 -11.89 2.09 -11.85
N ASP A 232 -13.02 1.63 -11.32
CA ASP A 232 -14.19 2.46 -11.02
C ASP A 232 -13.92 3.58 -10.00
N ASP A 233 -12.91 3.40 -9.14
CA ASP A 233 -12.49 4.41 -8.18
C ASP A 233 -11.80 5.60 -8.88
N LEU A 234 -10.99 5.32 -9.91
CA LEU A 234 -10.25 6.33 -10.70
C LEU A 234 -11.16 7.13 -11.64
N LEU A 235 -12.36 6.64 -11.93
CA LEU A 235 -13.34 7.32 -12.78
C LEU A 235 -14.03 8.46 -12.02
N VAL A 236 -13.25 9.48 -11.63
CA VAL A 236 -13.75 10.69 -10.99
C VAL A 236 -14.35 11.61 -12.06
N PRO A 237 -15.66 11.92 -12.01
CA PRO A 237 -16.31 12.79 -12.99
C PRO A 237 -15.74 14.21 -12.93
N SER A 238 -15.59 14.86 -14.08
CA SER A 238 -15.28 16.29 -14.11
C SER A 238 -16.50 17.11 -13.71
N VAL A 239 -16.29 18.16 -12.90
CA VAL A 239 -17.33 19.11 -12.48
C VAL A 239 -17.44 20.30 -13.45
N GLN A 240 -16.43 20.53 -14.28
CA GLN A 240 -16.38 21.67 -15.18
C GLN A 240 -17.12 21.37 -16.49
N THR A 241 -18.04 22.27 -16.86
CA THR A 241 -18.83 22.13 -18.09
C THR A 241 -17.94 22.35 -19.32
N GLY A 242 -17.83 21.33 -20.19
CA GLY A 242 -17.06 21.40 -21.44
C GLY A 242 -15.63 20.86 -21.39
N ASP A 243 -15.19 20.33 -20.24
CA ASP A 243 -13.95 19.54 -20.13
C ASP A 243 -14.22 18.05 -20.43
N SER A 244 -13.17 17.23 -20.42
CA SER A 244 -13.23 15.77 -20.42
C SER A 244 -14.27 15.25 -19.42
N LEU A 245 -14.92 14.13 -19.74
CA LEU A 245 -15.91 13.45 -18.90
C LEU A 245 -15.36 13.13 -17.50
N PHE A 246 -14.05 12.87 -17.42
CA PHE A 246 -13.36 12.56 -16.17
C PHE A 246 -12.33 13.64 -15.80
N ASP A 247 -12.12 13.82 -14.50
CA ASP A 247 -11.08 14.69 -13.95
C ASP A 247 -9.72 13.98 -13.99
N VAL A 248 -9.08 14.05 -15.15
CA VAL A 248 -7.77 13.43 -15.42
C VAL A 248 -6.66 14.13 -14.63
N ASP A 249 -6.79 15.43 -14.37
CA ASP A 249 -5.76 16.20 -13.66
C ASP A 249 -5.62 15.75 -12.21
N THR A 250 -6.74 15.42 -11.56
CA THR A 250 -6.75 14.83 -10.22
C THR A 250 -6.08 13.45 -10.19
N ILE A 251 -6.37 12.57 -11.14
CA ILE A 251 -5.73 11.26 -11.22
C ILE A 251 -4.22 11.39 -11.49
N HIS A 252 -3.83 12.32 -12.37
CA HIS A 252 -2.43 12.63 -12.63
C HIS A 252 -1.69 13.06 -11.34
N ARG A 253 -2.26 13.96 -10.52
CA ARG A 253 -1.64 14.37 -9.24
C ARG A 253 -1.52 13.21 -8.25
N ILE A 254 -2.54 12.36 -8.14
CA ILE A 254 -2.50 11.15 -7.31
C ILE A 254 -1.35 10.24 -7.75
N LEU A 255 -1.16 10.04 -9.05
CA LEU A 255 -0.06 9.22 -9.58
C LEU A 255 1.31 9.84 -9.27
N VAL A 256 1.46 11.15 -9.39
CA VAL A 256 2.72 11.85 -9.04
C VAL A 256 3.04 11.63 -7.57
N HIS A 257 2.07 11.80 -6.67
CA HIS A 257 2.27 11.51 -5.25
C HIS A 257 2.58 10.04 -4.96
N PHE A 258 1.97 9.11 -5.72
CA PHE A 258 2.26 7.68 -5.58
C PHE A 258 3.72 7.41 -5.94
N VAL A 259 4.19 7.90 -7.09
CA VAL A 259 5.58 7.67 -7.52
C VAL A 259 6.59 8.33 -6.58
N GLN A 260 6.34 9.57 -6.15
CA GLN A 260 7.19 10.25 -5.15
C GLN A 260 7.35 9.43 -3.87
N ARG A 261 6.26 8.86 -3.35
CA ARG A 261 6.31 7.98 -2.17
C ARG A 261 7.16 6.73 -2.41
N MET A 262 7.07 6.15 -3.62
CA MET A 262 7.84 4.96 -3.97
C MET A 262 9.34 5.26 -4.04
N GLU A 263 9.72 6.42 -4.58
CA GLU A 263 11.11 6.89 -4.65
C GLU A 263 11.68 7.23 -3.25
N GLU A 264 10.86 7.80 -2.36
CA GLU A 264 11.23 8.05 -0.96
C GLU A 264 11.50 6.73 -0.20
N GLU A 265 10.63 5.73 -0.35
CA GLU A 265 10.77 4.42 0.30
C GLU A 265 12.00 3.64 -0.18
N GLU A 266 12.43 3.82 -1.44
CA GLU A 266 13.66 3.21 -1.98
C GLU A 266 14.94 3.90 -1.46
N ASN A 267 14.88 5.21 -1.15
CA ASN A 267 16.04 5.97 -0.68
C ASN A 267 16.34 5.81 0.82
N ASP A 268 15.33 5.50 1.64
CA ASP A 268 15.54 5.25 3.08
C ASP A 268 16.14 3.86 3.37
N GLU A 269 16.25 2.97 2.37
CA GLU A 269 16.71 1.57 2.50
C GLU A 269 18.25 1.42 2.59
N TYR A 270 19.03 2.52 2.64
CA TYR A 270 20.49 2.44 2.86
C TYR A 270 20.89 2.04 4.31
N GLY A 271 19.92 1.76 5.20
CA GLY A 271 20.14 1.28 6.56
C GLY A 271 19.54 -0.11 6.83
N TYR A 272 20.38 -1.15 6.82
CA TYR A 272 20.18 -2.49 7.40
C TYR A 272 18.83 -3.24 7.17
N GLU A 273 18.92 -4.29 6.35
CA GLU A 273 18.17 -5.57 6.40
C GLU A 273 16.65 -5.55 6.69
N SER A 274 15.82 -5.46 5.64
CA SER A 274 14.59 -6.27 5.57
C SER A 274 14.17 -6.60 4.12
N ALA A 275 14.60 -7.77 3.62
CA ALA A 275 14.37 -8.24 2.25
C ALA A 275 12.91 -8.58 1.87
N ASP A 276 11.94 -8.21 2.70
CA ASP A 276 10.51 -8.46 2.50
C ASP A 276 9.78 -7.20 1.96
N ILE A 277 10.21 -5.99 2.31
CA ILE A 277 9.53 -4.72 1.98
C ILE A 277 9.79 -4.30 0.52
N SER A 278 11.02 -4.44 0.01
CA SER A 278 11.34 -4.14 -1.40
C SER A 278 10.54 -4.97 -2.41
N SER A 279 10.07 -6.16 -1.99
CA SER A 279 9.19 -7.00 -2.82
C SER A 279 7.74 -6.53 -2.86
N SER A 280 7.25 -5.87 -1.80
CA SER A 280 5.90 -5.31 -1.76
C SER A 280 5.83 -4.01 -2.58
N SER A 281 6.84 -3.15 -2.47
CA SER A 281 6.95 -1.90 -3.24
C SER A 281 6.92 -2.17 -4.76
N GLN A 282 7.80 -3.06 -5.24
CA GLN A 282 7.80 -3.44 -6.66
C GLN A 282 6.45 -4.04 -7.10
N GLY A 283 5.81 -4.85 -6.24
CA GLY A 283 4.48 -5.41 -6.49
C GLY A 283 3.38 -4.35 -6.61
N SER A 284 3.41 -3.33 -5.76
CA SER A 284 2.47 -2.20 -5.80
C SER A 284 2.65 -1.37 -7.08
N MET A 285 3.88 -1.09 -7.49
CA MET A 285 4.17 -0.39 -8.75
C MET A 285 3.57 -1.12 -9.97
N LEU A 286 3.77 -2.44 -10.06
CA LEU A 286 3.22 -3.24 -11.17
C LEU A 286 1.69 -3.31 -11.17
N LYS A 287 1.05 -3.31 -10.00
CA LYS A 287 -0.42 -3.26 -9.89
C LYS A 287 -0.94 -1.92 -10.39
N VAL A 288 -0.34 -0.81 -9.94
CA VAL A 288 -0.71 0.54 -10.38
C VAL A 288 -0.47 0.72 -11.88
N GLY A 289 0.62 0.17 -12.44
CA GLY A 289 0.86 0.18 -13.88
C GLY A 289 -0.31 -0.41 -14.69
N ARG A 290 -0.81 -1.58 -14.28
CA ARG A 290 -1.98 -2.21 -14.94
C ARG A 290 -3.27 -1.42 -14.74
N LEU A 291 -3.46 -0.84 -13.56
CA LEU A 291 -4.61 -0.01 -13.24
C LEU A 291 -4.64 1.25 -14.12
N VAL A 292 -3.49 1.90 -14.29
CA VAL A 292 -3.33 3.08 -15.15
C VAL A 292 -3.56 2.74 -16.62
N ASP A 293 -3.05 1.60 -17.11
CA ASP A 293 -3.32 1.17 -18.49
C ASP A 293 -4.80 0.89 -18.73
N ALA A 294 -5.51 0.32 -17.74
CA ALA A 294 -6.95 0.15 -17.80
C ALA A 294 -7.69 1.49 -17.78
N TYR A 295 -7.27 2.42 -16.91
CA TYR A 295 -7.82 3.77 -16.83
C TYR A 295 -7.63 4.55 -18.13
N LEU A 296 -6.42 4.55 -18.70
CA LEU A 296 -6.14 5.18 -19.98
C LEU A 296 -7.02 4.61 -21.09
N ALA A 297 -7.24 3.30 -21.14
CA ALA A 297 -8.12 2.68 -22.12
C ALA A 297 -9.60 3.08 -21.94
N GLU A 298 -10.04 3.33 -20.71
CA GLU A 298 -11.41 3.74 -20.39
C GLU A 298 -11.68 5.21 -20.74
N ILE A 299 -10.71 6.11 -20.51
CA ILE A 299 -10.86 7.53 -20.84
C ILE A 299 -10.54 7.85 -22.31
N ALA A 300 -9.76 6.99 -22.99
CA ALA A 300 -9.32 7.21 -24.37
C ALA A 300 -10.42 7.49 -25.41
N PRO A 301 -11.65 6.93 -25.31
CA PRO A 301 -12.73 7.23 -26.24
C PRO A 301 -13.31 8.65 -26.12
N ASP A 302 -13.02 9.39 -25.04
CA ASP A 302 -13.61 10.72 -24.81
C ASP A 302 -13.07 11.75 -25.81
N PRO A 303 -13.92 12.33 -26.69
CA PRO A 303 -13.48 13.31 -27.69
C PRO A 303 -12.93 14.62 -27.11
N HIS A 304 -13.24 14.93 -25.84
CA HIS A 304 -12.77 16.14 -25.16
C HIS A 304 -11.44 15.91 -24.41
N LEU A 305 -10.92 14.67 -24.40
CA LEU A 305 -9.65 14.35 -23.77
C LEU A 305 -8.47 14.85 -24.60
N SER A 306 -7.86 15.95 -24.17
CA SER A 306 -6.68 16.49 -24.85
C SER A 306 -5.49 15.51 -24.86
N LEU A 307 -4.69 15.58 -25.94
CA LEU A 307 -3.47 14.79 -26.09
C LEU A 307 -2.52 15.00 -24.91
N GLN A 308 -2.40 16.24 -24.42
CA GLN A 308 -1.51 16.57 -23.31
C GLN A 308 -1.93 15.86 -22.01
N LYS A 309 -3.22 15.93 -21.64
CA LYS A 309 -3.73 15.22 -20.45
C LYS A 309 -3.48 13.71 -20.56
N PHE A 310 -3.74 13.13 -21.73
CA PHE A 310 -3.49 11.71 -21.98
C PHE A 310 -2.00 11.32 -21.87
N THR A 311 -1.10 12.10 -22.50
CA THR A 311 0.34 11.83 -22.43
C THR A 311 0.92 12.03 -21.03
N ASN A 312 0.45 13.03 -20.29
CA ASN A 312 0.95 13.31 -18.94
C ASN A 312 0.74 12.09 -18.03
N VAL A 313 -0.44 11.44 -18.10
CA VAL A 313 -0.73 10.23 -17.30
C VAL A 313 0.20 9.07 -17.66
N ILE A 314 0.56 8.89 -18.94
CA ILE A 314 1.50 7.86 -19.38
C ILE A 314 2.90 8.13 -18.82
N GLU A 315 3.34 9.40 -18.88
CA GLU A 315 4.68 9.86 -18.51
C GLU A 315 4.97 9.78 -17.00
N VAL A 316 3.95 9.78 -16.13
CA VAL A 316 4.16 9.70 -14.67
C VAL A 316 4.83 8.38 -14.27
N LEU A 317 4.48 7.27 -14.92
CA LEU A 317 4.96 5.95 -14.50
C LEU A 317 6.33 5.63 -15.10
N PRO A 318 7.27 5.10 -14.31
CA PRO A 318 8.58 4.70 -14.81
C PRO A 318 8.51 3.46 -15.72
N GLU A 319 9.54 3.24 -16.53
CA GLU A 319 9.57 2.17 -17.53
C GLU A 319 9.41 0.75 -16.94
N TYR A 320 9.86 0.54 -15.69
CA TYR A 320 9.74 -0.74 -15.00
C TYR A 320 8.35 -0.99 -14.39
N ALA A 321 7.44 -0.01 -14.42
CA ALA A 321 6.06 -0.20 -13.98
C ALA A 321 5.27 -1.16 -14.89
N ARG A 322 5.77 -1.38 -16.12
CA ARG A 322 5.18 -2.26 -17.12
C ARG A 322 6.14 -3.37 -17.51
N VAL A 323 5.69 -4.60 -17.31
CA VAL A 323 6.36 -5.81 -17.81
C VAL A 323 5.88 -6.14 -19.24
N ILE A 324 4.61 -5.84 -19.53
CA ILE A 324 3.96 -6.08 -20.82
C ILE A 324 3.21 -4.80 -21.18
N ASP A 325 3.39 -4.32 -22.42
CA ASP A 325 2.87 -3.03 -22.89
C ASP A 325 1.51 -3.16 -23.61
N ASP A 326 0.92 -4.36 -23.66
CA ASP A 326 -0.36 -4.62 -24.35
C ASP A 326 -1.50 -3.69 -23.89
N GLY A 327 -1.58 -3.41 -22.58
CA GLY A 327 -2.58 -2.51 -22.01
C GLY A 327 -2.41 -1.07 -22.50
N LEU A 328 -1.18 -0.56 -22.43
CA LEU A 328 -0.80 0.76 -22.95
C LEU A 328 -1.00 0.86 -24.47
N TYR A 329 -0.61 -0.16 -25.23
CA TYR A 329 -0.85 -0.23 -26.67
C TYR A 329 -2.35 -0.14 -26.98
N ARG A 330 -3.18 -0.92 -26.29
CA ARG A 330 -4.64 -0.88 -26.45
C ARG A 330 -5.19 0.51 -26.15
N ALA A 331 -4.76 1.16 -25.07
CA ALA A 331 -5.21 2.50 -24.74
C ALA A 331 -4.84 3.53 -25.82
N ILE A 332 -3.59 3.50 -26.30
CA ILE A 332 -3.13 4.37 -27.38
C ILE A 332 -3.92 4.11 -28.68
N ASP A 333 -4.16 2.85 -29.04
CA ASP A 333 -4.92 2.51 -30.22
C ASP A 333 -6.38 3.00 -30.16
N ILE A 334 -7.03 2.86 -29.01
CA ILE A 334 -8.36 3.41 -28.76
C ILE A 334 -8.33 4.94 -28.89
N TYR A 335 -7.32 5.61 -28.32
CA TYR A 335 -7.17 7.05 -28.37
C TYR A 335 -7.00 7.55 -29.81
N LEU A 336 -6.10 6.93 -30.58
CA LEU A 336 -5.90 7.22 -32.01
C LEU A 336 -7.17 7.02 -32.84
N LYS A 337 -7.97 6.00 -32.50
CA LYS A 337 -9.26 5.73 -33.16
C LYS A 337 -10.31 6.80 -32.84
N ALA A 338 -10.37 7.27 -31.60
CA ALA A 338 -11.33 8.28 -31.15
C ALA A 338 -10.95 9.71 -31.55
N HIS A 339 -9.66 9.97 -31.82
CA HIS A 339 -9.11 11.28 -32.11
C HIS A 339 -8.49 11.35 -33.52
N PRO A 340 -9.30 11.28 -34.60
CA PRO A 340 -8.79 11.28 -35.98
C PRO A 340 -8.17 12.63 -36.41
N VAL A 341 -8.30 13.68 -35.60
CA VAL A 341 -7.77 15.03 -35.86
C VAL A 341 -6.26 15.12 -35.56
N LEU A 342 -5.67 14.10 -34.91
CA LEU A 342 -4.25 14.09 -34.57
C LEU A 342 -3.35 14.09 -35.82
N ASN A 343 -2.30 14.90 -35.78
CA ASN A 343 -1.31 14.98 -36.84
C ASN A 343 -0.30 13.83 -36.74
N GLU A 344 0.36 13.48 -37.85
CA GLU A 344 1.42 12.46 -37.89
C GLU A 344 2.50 12.58 -36.78
N PRO A 345 3.06 13.77 -36.45
CA PRO A 345 4.02 13.90 -35.35
C PRO A 345 3.42 13.58 -33.97
N GLU A 346 2.14 13.87 -33.75
CA GLU A 346 1.43 13.58 -32.50
C GLU A 346 1.19 12.08 -32.36
N CYS A 347 0.74 11.41 -33.43
CA CYS A 347 0.65 9.95 -33.50
C CYS A 347 2.02 9.31 -33.23
N LYS A 348 3.09 9.85 -33.84
CA LYS A 348 4.46 9.39 -33.60
C LYS A 348 4.90 9.63 -32.15
N LYS A 349 4.49 10.74 -31.50
CA LYS A 349 4.77 10.99 -30.08
C LYS A 349 4.13 9.90 -29.21
N LEU A 350 2.86 9.58 -29.44
CA LEU A 350 2.16 8.53 -28.69
C LEU A 350 2.80 7.16 -28.87
N CYS A 351 3.11 6.77 -30.11
CA CYS A 351 3.69 5.45 -30.36
C CYS A 351 5.10 5.27 -29.78
N LYS A 352 5.80 6.35 -29.39
CA LYS A 352 7.12 6.24 -28.73
C LYS A 352 7.04 5.65 -27.33
N PHE A 353 5.90 5.75 -26.64
CA PHE A 353 5.72 5.18 -25.31
C PHE A 353 5.62 3.66 -25.29
N ILE A 354 5.38 3.04 -26.45
CA ILE A 354 5.24 1.60 -26.57
C ILE A 354 6.62 0.98 -26.80
N ASP A 355 7.06 0.13 -25.88
CA ASP A 355 8.19 -0.76 -26.10
C ASP A 355 7.72 -2.02 -26.84
N CYS A 356 8.01 -2.10 -28.13
CA CYS A 356 7.69 -3.26 -28.97
C CYS A 356 8.31 -4.57 -28.46
N GLN A 357 9.34 -4.54 -27.61
CA GLN A 357 9.90 -5.75 -26.99
C GLN A 357 8.99 -6.32 -25.89
N LYS A 358 8.20 -5.47 -25.25
CA LYS A 358 7.26 -5.82 -24.18
C LYS A 358 5.86 -6.16 -24.70
N LEU A 359 5.66 -6.16 -26.02
CA LEU A 359 4.38 -6.56 -26.62
C LEU A 359 4.27 -8.08 -26.71
N SER A 360 3.08 -8.59 -26.40
CA SER A 360 2.76 -9.98 -26.67
C SER A 360 2.66 -10.27 -28.16
N LYS A 361 2.67 -11.55 -28.53
CA LYS A 361 2.47 -11.98 -29.92
C LYS A 361 1.14 -11.49 -30.50
N GLU A 362 0.10 -11.48 -29.69
CA GLU A 362 -1.24 -11.05 -30.11
C GLU A 362 -1.26 -9.54 -30.36
N ALA A 363 -0.67 -8.75 -29.45
CA ALA A 363 -0.55 -7.30 -29.62
C ALA A 363 0.30 -6.92 -30.83
N CYS A 364 1.44 -7.61 -31.05
CA CYS A 364 2.27 -7.40 -32.24
C CYS A 364 1.52 -7.72 -33.54
N ASN A 365 0.76 -8.82 -33.59
CA ASN A 365 -0.04 -9.16 -34.77
C ASN A 365 -1.09 -8.10 -35.07
N HIS A 366 -1.77 -7.60 -34.03
CA HIS A 366 -2.73 -6.51 -34.18
C HIS A 366 -2.04 -5.24 -34.67
N ALA A 367 -0.91 -4.85 -34.06
CA ALA A 367 -0.15 -3.66 -34.44
C ALA A 367 0.42 -3.74 -35.87
N ALA A 368 0.82 -4.92 -36.34
CA ALA A 368 1.29 -5.12 -37.70
C ALA A 368 0.21 -4.88 -38.78
N GLN A 369 -1.07 -5.00 -38.41
CA GLN A 369 -2.23 -4.82 -39.29
C GLN A 369 -2.97 -3.50 -39.04
N ASN A 370 -2.46 -2.66 -38.15
CA ASN A 370 -3.15 -1.46 -37.70
C ASN A 370 -2.76 -0.24 -38.56
N ASP A 371 -3.64 0.12 -39.49
CA ASP A 371 -3.44 1.24 -40.42
C ASP A 371 -3.38 2.62 -39.74
N ARG A 372 -3.78 2.73 -38.47
CA ARG A 372 -3.67 3.99 -37.69
C ARG A 372 -2.26 4.27 -37.19
N LEU A 373 -1.39 3.26 -37.15
CA LEU A 373 -0.04 3.41 -36.63
C LEU A 373 0.89 3.99 -37.71
N PRO A 374 1.83 4.87 -37.34
CA PRO A 374 2.87 5.32 -38.25
C PRO A 374 3.67 4.12 -38.79
N VAL A 375 4.03 4.14 -40.08
CA VAL A 375 4.76 3.04 -40.76
C VAL A 375 6.02 2.62 -40.00
N HIS A 376 6.76 3.58 -39.43
CA HIS A 376 7.94 3.30 -38.60
C HIS A 376 7.63 2.39 -37.40
N MET A 377 6.47 2.57 -36.76
CA MET A 377 6.05 1.73 -35.64
C MET A 377 5.75 0.30 -36.09
N ILE A 378 5.04 0.14 -37.22
CA ILE A 378 4.74 -1.16 -37.83
C ILE A 378 6.03 -1.92 -38.15
N VAL A 379 7.01 -1.24 -38.77
CA VAL A 379 8.33 -1.82 -39.06
C VAL A 379 9.05 -2.26 -37.78
N ARG A 380 8.99 -1.46 -36.71
CA ARG A 380 9.60 -1.79 -35.42
C ARG A 380 8.96 -3.04 -34.80
N VAL A 381 7.64 -3.15 -34.83
CA VAL A 381 6.91 -4.35 -34.36
C VAL A 381 7.32 -5.59 -35.16
N LEU A 382 7.30 -5.51 -36.50
CA LEU A 382 7.69 -6.62 -37.37
C LEU A 382 9.15 -7.05 -37.16
N TYR A 383 10.05 -6.10 -36.93
CA TYR A 383 11.44 -6.39 -36.61
C TYR A 383 11.58 -7.20 -35.32
N PHE A 384 10.91 -6.82 -34.24
CA PHE A 384 10.99 -7.56 -32.98
C PHE A 384 10.32 -8.94 -33.06
N GLU A 385 9.23 -9.07 -33.83
CA GLU A 385 8.66 -10.38 -34.17
C GLU A 385 9.67 -11.27 -34.91
N GLN A 386 10.38 -10.73 -35.91
CA GLN A 386 11.40 -11.46 -36.64
C GLN A 386 12.55 -11.90 -35.74
N VAL A 387 13.02 -11.03 -34.84
CA VAL A 387 14.07 -11.36 -33.86
C VAL A 387 13.59 -12.48 -32.92
N ARG A 388 12.35 -12.39 -32.41
CA ARG A 388 11.79 -13.41 -31.51
C ARG A 388 11.62 -14.77 -32.21
N LEU A 389 11.17 -14.77 -33.46
CA LEU A 389 11.12 -15.96 -34.30
C LEU A 389 12.52 -16.53 -34.51
N LYS A 390 13.49 -15.71 -34.94
CA LYS A 390 14.88 -16.15 -35.14
C LYS A 390 15.46 -16.79 -33.88
N ASN A 391 15.22 -16.21 -32.70
CA ASN A 391 15.68 -16.76 -31.43
C ASN A 391 15.00 -18.09 -31.09
N ALA A 392 13.69 -18.22 -31.35
CA ALA A 392 12.95 -19.48 -31.17
C ALA A 392 13.45 -20.58 -32.13
N LEU A 393 13.79 -20.24 -33.37
CA LEU A 393 14.35 -21.18 -34.36
C LEU A 393 15.81 -21.53 -34.05
N SER A 394 16.61 -20.58 -33.56
CA SER A 394 18.04 -20.79 -33.24
C SER A 394 18.24 -21.55 -31.91
N GLY A 395 17.21 -21.66 -31.08
CA GLY A 395 17.22 -22.50 -29.86
C GLY A 395 17.35 -24.02 -30.10
N SER A 396 17.39 -24.47 -31.36
CA SER A 396 17.57 -25.88 -31.75
C SER A 396 18.88 -26.18 -32.49
N SER A 397 19.76 -25.21 -32.75
CA SER A 397 21.00 -25.48 -33.49
C SER A 397 22.09 -24.50 -33.09
N GLY A 398 23.21 -25.05 -32.63
CA GLY A 398 24.27 -24.30 -31.97
C GLY A 398 25.03 -23.29 -32.83
N ASP A 399 25.71 -22.45 -32.07
CA ASP A 399 26.90 -21.65 -32.37
C ASP A 399 26.71 -20.22 -32.91
N GLY A 400 27.38 -19.27 -32.23
CA GLY A 400 27.71 -17.94 -32.76
C GLY A 400 27.06 -16.69 -32.16
N LEU A 401 27.43 -16.34 -30.92
CA LEU A 401 27.65 -14.97 -30.33
C LEU A 401 26.52 -13.91 -30.47
N ILE A 402 25.92 -13.36 -29.41
CA ILE A 402 26.52 -12.58 -28.32
C ILE A 402 25.63 -12.66 -27.05
N SER A 403 26.26 -13.02 -25.92
CA SER A 403 25.96 -12.67 -24.52
C SER A 403 24.53 -12.81 -23.97
N GLN A 404 24.21 -13.97 -23.40
CA GLN A 404 24.03 -14.09 -21.94
C GLN A 404 24.01 -15.57 -21.55
N LYS A 405 24.86 -15.88 -20.58
CA LYS A 405 25.22 -17.22 -20.13
C LYS A 405 24.26 -17.62 -19.02
N ILE A 406 23.27 -18.47 -19.32
CA ILE A 406 22.62 -19.31 -18.30
C ILE A 406 22.52 -20.71 -18.89
N SER A 407 23.51 -21.53 -18.54
CA SER A 407 23.53 -22.96 -18.83
C SER A 407 22.90 -23.72 -17.67
N SER A 408 21.72 -24.31 -17.89
CA SER A 408 21.43 -25.65 -17.39
C SER A 408 20.25 -26.21 -18.19
N GLY A 409 20.53 -27.25 -18.98
CA GLY A 409 19.57 -27.83 -19.92
C GLY A 409 18.45 -28.61 -19.24
N VAL A 410 17.22 -28.21 -19.52
CA VAL A 410 16.03 -29.07 -19.73
C VAL A 410 15.12 -28.32 -20.72
N PRO A 411 14.66 -28.92 -21.84
CA PRO A 411 13.75 -28.25 -22.75
C PRO A 411 12.28 -28.39 -22.28
N SER A 412 11.50 -27.32 -22.49
CA SER A 412 10.03 -27.26 -22.44
C SER A 412 9.31 -27.35 -21.09
N ALA A 413 8.95 -26.18 -20.56
CA ALA A 413 7.56 -25.74 -20.36
C ALA A 413 7.58 -24.21 -20.22
N ALA A 414 6.57 -23.50 -20.74
CA ALA A 414 6.47 -22.05 -20.62
C ALA A 414 6.61 -21.63 -19.14
N MET A 415 7.76 -21.07 -18.77
CA MET A 415 7.99 -20.58 -17.41
C MET A 415 7.08 -19.37 -17.21
N SER A 416 6.21 -19.44 -16.19
CA SER A 416 5.44 -18.28 -15.76
C SER A 416 6.42 -17.18 -15.35
N PRO A 417 6.10 -15.89 -15.54
CA PRO A 417 6.91 -14.78 -15.02
C PRO A 417 7.30 -14.95 -13.54
N ARG A 418 6.46 -15.65 -12.77
CA ARG A 418 6.69 -16.02 -11.37
C ARG A 418 7.86 -16.99 -11.17
N ASP A 419 8.04 -17.95 -12.07
CA ASP A 419 9.08 -18.98 -12.00
C ASP A 419 10.45 -18.42 -12.38
N THR A 420 10.46 -17.48 -13.34
CA THR A 420 11.68 -16.75 -13.76
C THR A 420 12.20 -15.88 -12.61
N TYR A 421 11.32 -15.16 -11.92
CA TYR A 421 11.68 -14.37 -10.74
C TYR A 421 12.13 -15.26 -9.57
N ALA A 422 11.48 -16.41 -9.36
CA ALA A 422 11.89 -17.38 -8.34
C ALA A 422 13.26 -18.01 -8.64
N SER A 423 13.62 -18.19 -9.92
CA SER A 423 14.95 -18.64 -10.34
C SER A 423 16.01 -17.57 -10.09
N LEU A 424 15.75 -16.32 -10.51
CA LEU A 424 16.65 -15.19 -10.23
C LEU A 424 16.89 -15.01 -8.73
N ARG A 425 15.85 -15.14 -7.90
CA ARG A 425 15.96 -15.01 -6.44
C ARG A 425 16.82 -16.13 -5.83
N ARG A 426 16.81 -17.34 -6.41
CA ARG A 426 17.69 -18.44 -5.99
C ARG A 426 19.13 -18.18 -6.39
N GLU A 427 19.38 -17.77 -7.61
CA GLU A 427 20.72 -17.44 -8.11
C GLU A 427 21.33 -16.25 -7.33
N ASN A 428 20.53 -15.22 -7.03
CA ASN A 428 20.99 -14.09 -6.24
C ASN A 428 21.35 -14.48 -4.79
N ARG A 429 20.61 -15.43 -4.19
CA ARG A 429 20.96 -16.02 -2.89
C ARG A 429 22.25 -16.83 -2.96
N GLU A 430 22.43 -17.61 -4.01
CA GLU A 430 23.63 -18.41 -4.21
C GLU A 430 24.88 -17.54 -4.41
N LEU A 431 24.78 -16.49 -5.24
CA LEU A 431 25.84 -15.50 -5.42
C LEU A 431 26.18 -14.77 -4.12
N LYS A 432 25.18 -14.41 -3.30
CA LYS A 432 25.41 -13.81 -1.99
C LYS A 432 26.16 -14.77 -1.05
N LEU A 433 25.79 -16.05 -1.03
CA LEU A 433 26.51 -17.05 -0.25
C LEU A 433 27.96 -17.21 -0.74
N GLU A 434 28.18 -17.16 -2.06
CA GLU A 434 29.54 -17.23 -2.62
C GLU A 434 30.36 -15.98 -2.26
N ILE A 435 29.76 -14.78 -2.29
CA ILE A 435 30.42 -13.54 -1.82
C ILE A 435 30.80 -13.65 -0.35
N SER A 436 29.93 -14.19 0.50
CA SER A 436 30.24 -14.41 1.92
C SER A 436 31.40 -15.40 2.09
N ARG A 437 31.43 -16.50 1.32
CA ARG A 437 32.57 -17.44 1.33
C ARG A 437 33.85 -16.78 0.84
N MET A 438 33.79 -15.96 -0.21
CA MET A 438 34.94 -15.21 -0.72
C MET A 438 35.46 -14.21 0.30
N ARG A 439 34.59 -13.51 1.03
CA ARG A 439 34.99 -12.59 2.12
C ARG A 439 35.71 -13.31 3.25
N VAL A 440 35.22 -14.47 3.68
CA VAL A 440 35.90 -15.28 4.70
C VAL A 440 37.29 -15.71 4.22
N ARG A 441 37.39 -16.22 2.99
CA ARG A 441 38.68 -16.60 2.39
C ARG A 441 39.64 -15.41 2.27
N LEU A 442 39.14 -14.22 1.93
CA LEU A 442 39.95 -13.00 1.90
C LEU A 442 40.44 -12.62 3.29
N SER A 443 39.58 -12.66 4.32
CA SER A 443 40.00 -12.42 5.70
C SER A 443 41.04 -13.41 6.20
N ASP A 444 40.95 -14.68 5.82
CA ASP A 444 41.93 -15.69 6.20
C ASP A 444 43.28 -15.46 5.48
N LEU A 445 43.25 -15.11 4.19
CA LEU A 445 44.46 -14.73 3.44
C LEU A 445 45.11 -13.46 3.98
N GLU A 446 44.32 -12.46 4.40
CA GLU A 446 44.83 -11.24 5.04
C GLU A 446 45.53 -11.57 6.38
N LYS A 447 44.97 -12.48 7.18
CA LYS A 447 45.62 -12.95 8.42
C LYS A 447 46.92 -13.69 8.14
N GLU A 448 46.94 -14.58 7.15
CA GLU A 448 48.17 -15.27 6.73
C GLU A 448 49.24 -14.30 6.24
N GLN A 449 48.85 -13.24 5.50
CA GLN A 449 49.76 -12.19 5.07
C GLN A 449 50.36 -11.42 6.25
N VAL A 450 49.57 -11.13 7.29
CA VAL A 450 50.04 -10.47 8.51
C VAL A 450 51.02 -11.38 9.27
N VAL A 451 50.73 -12.68 9.40
CA VAL A 451 51.63 -13.65 10.03
C VAL A 451 52.94 -13.79 9.24
N MET A 452 52.87 -13.80 7.90
CA MET A 452 54.04 -13.84 7.03
C MET A 452 54.91 -12.59 7.18
N LYS A 453 54.30 -11.39 7.20
CA LYS A 453 55.01 -10.12 7.43
C LYS A 453 55.66 -10.07 8.81
N GLN A 454 54.97 -10.52 9.85
CA GLN A 454 55.51 -10.59 11.21
C GLN A 454 56.69 -11.57 11.29
N GLY A 455 56.57 -12.76 10.68
CA GLY A 455 57.65 -13.74 10.61
C GLY A 455 58.87 -13.28 9.80
N MET A 456 58.70 -12.34 8.86
CA MET A 456 59.80 -11.67 8.16
C MET A 456 60.45 -10.57 9.02
N MET A 457 59.67 -9.85 9.82
CA MET A 457 60.16 -8.81 10.74
C MET A 457 60.89 -9.39 11.96
N ASP A 458 60.39 -10.48 12.55
CA ASP A 458 61.01 -11.15 13.69
C ASP A 458 62.38 -11.78 13.32
N LYS A 459 62.56 -12.14 12.03
CA LYS A 459 63.85 -12.60 11.48
C LYS A 459 64.82 -11.47 11.14
N SER A 460 64.39 -10.20 11.18
CA SER A 460 65.23 -9.04 10.87
C SER A 460 65.91 -8.42 12.11
N ASN A 461 65.49 -8.78 13.33
CA ASN A 461 66.03 -8.22 14.58
C ASN A 461 67.07 -9.11 15.29
N HIS A 462 67.56 -10.18 14.65
CA HIS A 462 68.79 -10.85 15.05
C HIS A 462 69.85 -10.63 13.97
N GLY A 463 70.75 -9.68 14.24
CA GLY A 463 71.97 -9.51 13.47
C GLY A 463 72.81 -10.79 13.50
N ARG A 464 73.29 -11.16 12.31
CA ARG A 464 74.45 -12.03 12.01
C ARG A 464 74.23 -13.54 12.20
N THR A 465 73.82 -14.21 11.12
CA THR A 465 74.50 -15.40 10.56
C THR A 465 73.91 -15.72 9.19
N LEU A 466 74.39 -14.97 8.19
CA LEU A 466 74.36 -15.42 6.81
C LEU A 466 75.37 -16.56 6.65
N LEU A 467 74.92 -17.62 5.98
CA LEU A 467 75.73 -18.63 5.28
C LEU A 467 76.51 -19.64 6.13
N THR A 468 75.82 -20.69 6.60
CA THR A 468 76.39 -22.05 6.60
C THR A 468 75.28 -23.10 6.61
N SER A 469 74.96 -23.63 5.43
CA SER A 469 74.54 -25.02 5.15
C SER A 469 73.71 -25.12 3.85
N ILE A 470 74.25 -24.57 2.76
CA ILE A 470 73.97 -25.09 1.42
C ILE A 470 75.19 -25.92 1.04
N SER A 471 75.23 -27.17 1.48
CA SER A 471 76.12 -28.19 0.89
C SER A 471 75.73 -29.58 1.40
N LYS A 472 74.75 -30.19 0.73
CA LYS A 472 74.68 -31.63 0.39
C LYS A 472 73.33 -31.89 -0.29
N GLY A 473 73.34 -32.04 -1.62
CA GLY A 473 72.20 -32.58 -2.35
C GLY A 473 71.84 -31.92 -3.68
N PHE A 474 72.82 -31.56 -4.52
CA PHE A 474 72.57 -31.46 -5.97
C PHE A 474 72.57 -32.87 -6.57
N GLY A 475 71.48 -33.26 -7.23
CA GLY A 475 71.32 -34.51 -7.96
C GLY A 475 69.84 -34.73 -8.31
N ARG A 476 69.28 -34.01 -9.28
CA ARG A 476 69.28 -34.35 -10.71
C ARG A 476 68.37 -35.56 -11.03
N ILE A 477 67.20 -35.22 -11.60
CA ILE A 477 66.48 -35.89 -12.71
C ILE A 477 65.92 -37.30 -12.46
N GLY A 478 64.57 -37.34 -12.42
CA GLY A 478 63.65 -38.18 -13.21
C GLY A 478 63.80 -39.71 -13.24
N ILE A 479 62.68 -40.43 -13.16
CA ILE A 479 62.27 -41.55 -14.06
C ILE A 479 60.94 -42.17 -13.57
N PHE A 480 60.10 -42.47 -14.57
CA PHE A 480 58.95 -43.38 -14.68
C PHE A 480 58.65 -44.45 -13.61
N GLY A 481 57.35 -44.79 -13.58
CA GLY A 481 56.83 -46.15 -13.30
C GLY A 481 55.77 -46.15 -12.19
N GLY A 482 54.52 -46.56 -12.37
CA GLY A 482 54.02 -47.58 -13.28
C GLY A 482 53.72 -48.88 -12.51
N GLN A 483 52.43 -49.09 -12.25
CA GLN A 483 51.72 -50.38 -12.15
C GLN A 483 52.00 -51.40 -11.01
N ALA A 484 50.87 -51.75 -10.39
CA ALA A 484 50.33 -53.11 -10.27
C ALA A 484 51.03 -54.18 -9.41
N GLY A 485 50.21 -54.82 -8.56
CA GLY A 485 50.43 -56.22 -8.20
C GLY A 485 49.64 -56.70 -6.99
N ARG A 486 48.46 -57.30 -7.20
CA ARG A 486 48.25 -58.75 -6.96
C ARG A 486 46.84 -59.23 -7.34
N LYS A 487 46.83 -60.37 -8.02
CA LYS A 487 45.70 -61.17 -8.52
C LYS A 487 45.20 -62.16 -7.45
N GLN A 488 43.91 -62.55 -7.59
CA GLN A 488 43.25 -63.88 -7.45
C GLN A 488 43.59 -64.76 -6.21
N GLN A 489 42.65 -65.43 -5.51
CA GLN A 489 41.72 -66.47 -6.02
C GLN A 489 40.74 -66.98 -4.90
N LYS A 490 39.50 -67.33 -5.30
CA LYS A 490 38.57 -68.45 -4.92
C LYS A 490 38.02 -68.76 -3.49
N SER A 491 36.75 -69.21 -3.54
CA SER A 491 35.93 -70.09 -2.65
C SER A 491 34.99 -69.35 -1.67
N GLY A 492 33.72 -69.72 -1.42
CA GLY A 492 32.85 -70.79 -1.92
C GLY A 492 31.80 -71.16 -0.86
N ARG A 493 30.48 -71.09 -1.19
CA ARG A 493 29.29 -71.64 -0.46
C ARG A 493 29.05 -71.11 0.98
N LYS A 494 27.83 -70.95 1.52
CA LYS A 494 26.56 -71.67 1.31
C LYS A 494 25.37 -70.84 1.86
N SER A 495 24.21 -71.15 1.28
CA SER A 495 22.82 -70.72 1.50
C SER A 495 22.18 -70.98 2.87
N ARG A 496 21.13 -70.20 3.21
CA ARG A 496 19.79 -70.70 3.57
C ARG A 496 18.71 -69.60 3.48
N ALA A 497 17.58 -69.97 2.86
CA ALA A 497 16.33 -69.24 2.62
C ALA A 497 15.34 -69.47 3.81
N PRO A 498 13.99 -69.27 3.77
CA PRO A 498 13.08 -69.16 2.62
C PRO A 498 11.88 -68.15 2.71
N GLU A 499 11.16 -68.07 1.58
CA GLU A 499 9.70 -67.90 1.38
C GLU A 499 8.96 -66.68 1.99
N GLY A 500 8.04 -65.98 1.32
CA GLY A 500 7.43 -66.15 0.01
C GLY A 500 6.23 -65.19 -0.17
N ARG A 501 5.58 -65.35 -1.33
CA ARG A 501 4.25 -64.88 -1.77
C ARG A 501 4.10 -63.53 -2.49
N THR A 502 3.73 -63.73 -3.74
CA THR A 502 3.02 -62.89 -4.72
C THR A 502 1.61 -62.50 -4.27
N GLY A 503 1.05 -61.40 -4.79
CA GLY A 503 -0.40 -61.15 -4.68
C GLY A 503 -0.89 -59.77 -5.12
N ARG A 504 -1.53 -59.73 -6.30
CA ARG A 504 -2.43 -58.70 -6.87
C ARG A 504 -3.32 -57.96 -5.83
N SER A 505 -3.65 -56.68 -6.07
CA SER A 505 -4.96 -56.26 -6.62
C SER A 505 -5.27 -54.76 -6.45
N ARG A 506 -5.70 -54.16 -7.57
CA ARG A 506 -6.70 -53.09 -7.84
C ARG A 506 -7.21 -52.14 -6.73
N ARG A 507 -7.24 -50.86 -7.14
CA ARG A 507 -8.35 -49.87 -7.16
C ARG A 507 -9.37 -49.91 -6.02
N TYR A 508 -9.58 -48.75 -5.40
CA TYR A 508 -10.92 -48.18 -5.23
C TYR A 508 -10.89 -46.68 -5.53
N SER A 509 -11.85 -46.28 -6.37
CA SER A 509 -12.37 -44.93 -6.56
C SER A 509 -13.71 -44.84 -5.83
N VAL A 510 -14.35 -43.66 -5.95
CA VAL A 510 -15.71 -43.26 -5.53
C VAL A 510 -15.80 -42.98 -4.01
N SER A 511 -16.35 -41.86 -3.53
CA SER A 511 -17.33 -40.91 -4.09
C SER A 511 -17.08 -39.49 -3.58
#